data_AF-A0A349DPY3-F1
#
_entry.id   AF-A0A349DPY3-F1
#
_cell.length_a   1.000
_cell.length_b   1.000
_cell.length_c   1.000
_cell.angle_alpha   90.00
_cell.angle_beta   90.00
_cell.angle_gamma   90.00
#
_symmetry.space_group_name_H-M   'P 1'
#
loop_
_entity.id
_entity.type
_entity.pdbx_description
1 polymer ?
#
loop_
_entity_poly.entity_id
_entity_poly.type
_entity_poly.pdbx_seq_one_letter_code
_entity_poly.pdbx_strand_id
1 'polypeptide(L)'
;MASQKFASRWVYLILLTIYCLFPNVSKAQISTNEGVGGTIGLSFSLGSIQNSLGIVVKAYYFYEQVQFNFQTQWRYNFSAYGPPNTSGREVQTSVGLVFGWGKQTKEFDQQFLLPFGNQMQRLNSLGYAFNIYQDDINTSQTSGTIAFQANRFWLVTENDALGDIAVDKFRTGTVWVAYRVENTLLALNTRLWTGNSNNTPVITNQGYPSQYGYRDMSKTAYGGYSHGVLTFQVLQALPYRQTAMAEVGLDAERVRHFLQNQLMHDLYFVPQKWNPSKNPHIPMLNDQRGAYLFRQDQRLKPVRAVFHLGLNSSLFY
;
A
#
# COMPACT_ATOMS: atom_id res chain seq x y z
N MET A 1 -26.00 43.99 -34.85
CA MET A 1 -24.66 44.04 -34.19
C MET A 1 -24.45 43.00 -33.08
N ALA A 2 -25.44 42.21 -32.66
CA ALA A 2 -25.26 41.21 -31.59
C ALA A 2 -24.76 39.81 -32.06
N SER A 3 -24.97 39.42 -33.33
CA SER A 3 -24.58 38.07 -33.78
C SER A 3 -23.10 37.90 -34.12
N GLN A 4 -22.39 38.98 -34.48
CA GLN A 4 -20.95 38.91 -34.79
C GLN A 4 -20.07 38.68 -33.54
N LYS A 5 -20.51 39.13 -32.35
CA LYS A 5 -19.77 38.89 -31.09
C LYS A 5 -19.91 37.47 -30.55
N PHE A 6 -20.96 36.74 -30.97
CA PHE A 6 -21.18 35.36 -30.53
C PHE A 6 -20.31 34.38 -31.31
N ALA A 7 -20.20 34.56 -32.63
CA ALA A 7 -19.36 33.72 -33.49
C ALA A 7 -17.87 33.80 -33.13
N SER A 8 -17.36 34.98 -32.73
CA SER A 8 -15.94 35.13 -32.40
C SER A 8 -15.55 34.35 -31.13
N ARG A 9 -16.42 34.28 -30.11
CA ARG A 9 -16.15 33.53 -28.88
C ARG A 9 -16.01 32.02 -29.10
N TRP A 10 -16.82 31.44 -29.99
CA TRP A 10 -16.74 30.02 -30.34
C TRP A 10 -15.50 29.70 -31.16
N VAL A 11 -15.08 30.62 -32.05
CA VAL A 11 -13.83 30.47 -32.81
C VAL A 11 -12.63 30.51 -31.86
N TYR A 12 -12.61 31.39 -30.85
CA TYR A 12 -11.54 31.39 -29.84
C TYR A 12 -11.53 30.11 -29.00
N LEU A 13 -12.70 29.60 -28.58
CA LEU A 13 -12.79 28.33 -27.84
C LEU A 13 -12.33 27.15 -28.69
N ILE A 14 -12.71 27.09 -29.98
CA ILE A 14 -12.30 26.02 -30.90
C ILE A 14 -10.80 26.12 -31.17
N LEU A 15 -10.25 27.31 -31.42
CA LEU A 15 -8.81 27.50 -31.62
C LEU A 15 -8.01 27.18 -30.36
N LEU A 16 -8.51 27.51 -29.16
CA LEU A 16 -7.89 27.13 -27.89
C LEU A 16 -7.93 25.61 -27.68
N THR A 17 -9.04 24.96 -28.04
CA THR A 17 -9.20 23.50 -27.96
C THR A 17 -8.26 22.80 -28.94
N ILE A 18 -8.14 23.32 -30.17
CA ILE A 18 -7.19 22.82 -31.18
C ILE A 18 -5.74 23.03 -30.71
N TYR A 19 -5.42 24.18 -30.13
CA TYR A 19 -4.08 24.45 -29.57
C TYR A 19 -3.74 23.50 -28.40
N CYS A 20 -4.72 23.15 -27.56
CA CYS A 20 -4.55 22.15 -26.50
C CYS A 20 -4.45 20.71 -27.04
N LEU A 21 -4.99 20.42 -28.23
CA LEU A 21 -4.95 19.09 -28.86
C LEU A 21 -3.68 18.84 -29.67
N PHE A 22 -2.89 19.87 -29.99
CA PHE A 22 -1.61 19.77 -30.69
C PHE A 22 -0.46 20.29 -29.81
N PRO A 23 0.05 19.51 -28.85
CA PRO A 23 1.29 19.87 -28.18
C PRO A 23 2.40 19.91 -29.24
N ASN A 24 2.98 21.10 -29.42
CA ASN A 24 4.11 21.35 -30.31
C ASN A 24 5.16 20.23 -30.15
N VAL A 25 5.38 19.49 -31.23
CA VAL A 25 6.38 18.43 -31.33
C VAL A 25 7.75 19.06 -31.51
N SER A 26 8.22 19.79 -30.49
CA SER A 26 9.62 20.20 -30.40
C SER A 26 10.35 19.18 -29.55
N LYS A 27 10.71 18.04 -30.16
CA LYS A 27 11.65 17.08 -29.55
C LYS A 27 13.09 17.58 -29.76
N ALA A 28 13.39 18.77 -29.24
CA ALA A 28 14.76 19.17 -28.98
C ALA A 28 15.16 18.49 -27.67
N GLN A 29 16.13 17.56 -27.74
CA GLN A 29 16.77 16.82 -26.64
C GLN A 29 16.05 16.93 -25.29
N ILE A 30 15.14 15.99 -24.99
CA ILE A 30 14.54 15.90 -23.65
C ILE A 30 15.69 15.78 -22.66
N SER A 31 15.94 16.85 -21.91
CA SER A 31 16.76 16.78 -20.71
C SER A 31 16.14 15.71 -19.84
N THR A 32 16.82 14.58 -19.68
CA THR A 32 16.36 13.48 -18.82
C THR A 32 16.32 13.89 -17.35
N ASN A 33 16.82 15.08 -17.01
CA ASN A 33 16.98 15.52 -15.65
C ASN A 33 15.72 16.17 -15.09
N GLU A 34 14.67 16.40 -15.87
CA GLU A 34 13.38 16.88 -15.36
C GLU A 34 12.23 16.14 -16.03
N GLY A 35 11.16 15.90 -15.29
CA GLY A 35 9.98 15.28 -15.85
C GLY A 35 8.76 15.41 -14.96
N VAL A 36 7.61 15.61 -15.60
CA VAL A 36 6.30 15.62 -14.97
C VAL A 36 5.42 14.60 -15.69
N GLY A 37 4.53 13.96 -14.94
CA GLY A 37 3.54 13.07 -15.52
C GLY A 37 2.47 12.69 -14.53
N GLY A 38 1.44 12.03 -15.02
CA GLY A 38 0.34 11.59 -14.19
C GLY A 38 -0.63 10.72 -14.95
N THR A 39 -1.61 10.21 -14.24
CA THR A 39 -2.72 9.46 -14.82
C THR A 39 -3.97 9.59 -13.94
N ILE A 40 -5.12 9.50 -14.56
CA ILE A 40 -6.41 9.34 -13.91
C ILE A 40 -7.04 8.07 -14.45
N GLY A 41 -7.76 7.34 -13.60
CA GLY A 41 -8.38 6.09 -14.03
C GLY A 41 -9.47 5.63 -13.10
N LEU A 42 -10.31 4.72 -13.59
CA LEU A 42 -11.18 3.93 -12.74
C LEU A 42 -10.32 2.97 -11.92
N SER A 43 -10.74 2.71 -10.69
CA SER A 43 -10.15 1.67 -9.86
C SER A 43 -11.23 0.68 -9.45
N PHE A 44 -10.91 -0.60 -9.50
CA PHE A 44 -11.76 -1.62 -8.89
C PHE A 44 -10.91 -2.72 -8.27
N SER A 45 -11.51 -3.39 -7.29
CA SER A 45 -10.99 -4.60 -6.66
C SER A 45 -12.10 -5.63 -6.57
N LEU A 46 -11.82 -6.85 -7.01
CA LEU A 46 -12.69 -8.01 -6.89
C LEU A 46 -11.88 -9.12 -6.22
N GLY A 47 -12.22 -9.49 -4.99
CA GLY A 47 -11.45 -10.45 -4.23
C GLY A 47 -12.19 -11.09 -3.07
N SER A 48 -11.53 -12.04 -2.42
CA SER A 48 -12.11 -12.80 -1.31
C SER A 48 -12.22 -12.02 0.01
N ILE A 49 -11.49 -10.90 0.15
CA ILE A 49 -11.47 -10.05 1.36
C ILE A 49 -12.01 -8.66 1.05
N GLN A 50 -11.49 -8.02 0.00
CA GLN A 50 -11.83 -6.65 -0.36
C GLN A 50 -12.46 -6.59 -1.74
N ASN A 51 -13.57 -5.86 -1.83
CA ASN A 51 -14.27 -5.57 -3.07
C ASN A 51 -14.61 -4.10 -3.10
N SER A 52 -14.20 -3.38 -4.14
CA SER A 52 -14.36 -1.94 -4.21
C SER A 52 -14.43 -1.41 -5.63
N LEU A 53 -15.03 -0.21 -5.76
CA LEU A 53 -15.08 0.57 -7.00
C LEU A 53 -14.76 2.02 -6.69
N GLY A 54 -14.00 2.68 -7.55
CA GLY A 54 -13.53 4.03 -7.29
C GLY A 54 -12.82 4.69 -8.46
N ILE A 55 -12.15 5.80 -8.17
CA ILE A 55 -11.33 6.57 -9.08
C ILE A 55 -9.96 6.78 -8.43
N VAL A 56 -8.90 6.71 -9.24
CA VAL A 56 -7.54 7.02 -8.82
C VAL A 56 -6.99 8.19 -9.61
N VAL A 57 -6.20 9.02 -8.95
CA VAL A 57 -5.38 10.07 -9.56
C VAL A 57 -3.94 9.86 -9.08
N LYS A 58 -2.99 9.88 -10.01
CA LYS A 58 -1.56 9.74 -9.75
C LYS A 58 -0.81 10.84 -10.47
N ALA A 59 0.21 11.39 -9.84
CA ALA A 59 1.10 12.37 -10.43
C ALA A 59 2.53 12.16 -9.91
N TYR A 60 3.51 12.60 -10.70
CA TYR A 60 4.89 12.70 -10.28
C TYR A 60 5.53 13.93 -10.90
N TYR A 61 6.54 14.44 -10.20
CA TYR A 61 7.46 15.46 -10.69
C TYR A 61 8.86 15.09 -10.20
N PHE A 62 9.85 15.11 -11.09
CA PHE A 62 11.24 14.93 -10.70
C PHE A 62 12.15 16.01 -11.27
N TYR A 63 13.21 16.27 -10.53
CA TYR A 63 14.35 17.06 -10.94
C TYR A 63 15.64 16.38 -10.44
N GLU A 64 16.54 16.09 -11.36
CA GLU A 64 17.82 15.40 -11.19
C GLU A 64 17.71 14.02 -10.51
N GLN A 65 18.01 13.95 -9.21
CA GLN A 65 17.96 12.73 -8.40
C GLN A 65 16.79 12.70 -7.43
N VAL A 66 15.93 13.73 -7.43
CA VAL A 66 14.84 13.87 -6.46
C VAL A 66 13.52 13.86 -7.20
N GLN A 67 12.57 13.08 -6.69
CA GLN A 67 11.24 12.97 -7.24
C GLN A 67 10.17 13.02 -6.15
N PHE A 68 9.10 13.74 -6.45
CA PHE A 68 7.88 13.78 -5.67
C PHE A 68 6.80 12.99 -6.39
N ASN A 69 6.08 12.17 -5.62
CA ASN A 69 4.96 11.38 -6.08
C ASN A 69 3.71 11.77 -5.30
N PHE A 70 2.57 11.77 -5.99
CA PHE A 70 1.27 11.94 -5.39
C PHE A 70 0.33 10.87 -5.92
N GLN A 71 -0.43 10.26 -5.03
CA GLN A 71 -1.51 9.37 -5.39
C GLN A 71 -2.69 9.63 -4.47
N THR A 72 -3.89 9.65 -5.01
CA THR A 72 -5.11 9.62 -4.21
C THR A 72 -6.14 8.73 -4.88
N GLN A 73 -6.88 7.99 -4.07
CA GLN A 73 -7.89 7.06 -4.51
C GLN A 73 -9.15 7.25 -3.67
N TRP A 74 -10.25 7.50 -4.35
CA TRP A 74 -11.58 7.56 -3.74
C TRP A 74 -12.32 6.30 -4.15
N ARG A 75 -12.74 5.50 -3.18
CA ARG A 75 -13.43 4.24 -3.43
C ARG A 75 -14.61 4.05 -2.49
N TYR A 76 -15.58 3.28 -2.95
CA TYR A 76 -16.58 2.67 -2.13
C TYR A 76 -16.20 1.20 -1.95
N ASN A 77 -15.93 0.78 -0.72
CA ASN A 77 -15.68 -0.60 -0.36
C ASN A 77 -17.03 -1.29 -0.09
N PHE A 78 -17.34 -2.32 -0.86
CA PHE A 78 -18.45 -3.25 -0.60
C PHE A 78 -18.05 -4.29 0.47
N SER A 79 -16.75 -4.56 0.57
CA SER A 79 -16.11 -5.31 1.65
C SER A 79 -14.68 -4.83 1.79
N ALA A 80 -14.13 -4.88 3.00
CA ALA A 80 -12.79 -4.44 3.33
C ALA A 80 -12.11 -5.44 4.28
N TYR A 81 -10.82 -5.20 4.54
CA TYR A 81 -10.12 -5.89 5.62
C TYR A 81 -10.77 -5.60 6.96
N GLY A 82 -10.87 -6.63 7.82
CA GLY A 82 -11.50 -6.53 9.12
C GLY A 82 -12.87 -7.22 9.19
N PRO A 83 -13.86 -6.63 9.89
CA PRO A 83 -15.15 -7.30 10.10
C PRO A 83 -15.91 -7.57 8.79
N PRO A 84 -16.55 -8.74 8.66
CA PRO A 84 -17.36 -9.04 7.49
C PRO A 84 -18.58 -8.12 7.43
N ASN A 85 -19.12 -7.91 6.22
CA ASN A 85 -20.31 -7.09 5.95
C ASN A 85 -20.16 -5.61 6.34
N THR A 86 -18.93 -5.11 6.37
CA THR A 86 -18.65 -3.68 6.48
C THR A 86 -18.46 -3.08 5.10
N SER A 87 -19.21 -2.02 4.82
CA SER A 87 -19.13 -1.27 3.58
C SER A 87 -19.04 0.21 3.91
N GLY A 88 -18.32 0.98 3.10
CA GLY A 88 -18.14 2.39 3.37
C GLY A 88 -17.27 3.06 2.34
N ARG A 89 -17.24 4.39 2.38
CA ARG A 89 -16.30 5.16 1.58
C ARG A 89 -14.93 5.09 2.22
N GLU A 90 -13.92 5.09 1.37
CA GLU A 90 -12.55 5.24 1.78
C GLU A 90 -11.81 6.15 0.81
N VAL A 91 -11.03 7.07 1.37
CA VAL A 91 -10.06 7.89 0.66
C VAL A 91 -8.68 7.50 1.13
N GLN A 92 -7.84 7.05 0.21
CA GLN A 92 -6.43 6.80 0.45
C GLN A 92 -5.62 7.86 -0.27
N THR A 93 -4.79 8.60 0.45
CA THR A 93 -3.87 9.58 -0.12
C THR A 93 -2.44 9.24 0.26
N SER A 94 -1.54 9.24 -0.72
CA SER A 94 -0.13 8.97 -0.54
C SER A 94 0.70 10.09 -1.13
N VAL A 95 1.67 10.58 -0.34
CA VAL A 95 2.68 11.54 -0.79
C VAL A 95 4.04 10.89 -0.67
N GLY A 96 4.80 10.85 -1.75
CA GLY A 96 6.09 10.17 -1.80
C GLY A 96 7.26 11.08 -2.16
N LEU A 97 8.41 10.76 -1.58
CA LEU A 97 9.71 11.33 -1.90
C LEU A 97 10.64 10.19 -2.31
N VAL A 98 11.30 10.33 -3.45
CA VAL A 98 12.17 9.30 -4.01
C VAL A 98 13.51 9.92 -4.40
N PHE A 99 14.59 9.31 -3.91
CA PHE A 99 15.95 9.63 -4.31
C PHE A 99 16.48 8.53 -5.25
N GLY A 100 16.92 8.91 -6.45
CA GLY A 100 17.42 7.98 -7.47
C GLY A 100 18.91 8.14 -7.74
N TRP A 101 19.63 7.04 -7.96
CA TRP A 101 21.06 7.07 -8.31
C TRP A 101 21.45 6.02 -9.34
N GLY A 102 22.69 6.15 -9.83
CA GLY A 102 23.26 5.28 -10.86
C GLY A 102 22.89 5.72 -12.28
N LYS A 103 23.18 4.82 -13.24
CA LYS A 103 23.00 5.06 -14.67
C LYS A 103 21.55 5.47 -14.95
N GLN A 104 21.38 6.53 -15.73
CA GLN A 104 20.07 7.03 -16.14
C GLN A 104 19.83 6.67 -17.60
N THR A 105 18.84 5.82 -17.88
CA THR A 105 18.53 5.37 -19.24
C THR A 105 17.07 4.96 -19.38
N LYS A 106 16.54 5.03 -20.60
CA LYS A 106 15.19 4.56 -20.93
C LYS A 106 14.95 3.07 -20.63
N GLU A 107 16.00 2.25 -20.53
CA GLU A 107 15.86 0.84 -20.11
C GLU A 107 15.30 0.70 -18.69
N PHE A 108 15.46 1.74 -17.87
CA PHE A 108 14.93 1.80 -16.50
C PHE A 108 13.59 2.52 -16.41
N ASP A 109 13.00 2.93 -17.53
CA ASP A 109 11.70 3.61 -17.53
C ASP A 109 10.64 2.76 -16.81
N GLN A 110 9.98 3.36 -15.83
CA GLN A 110 9.02 2.67 -14.98
C GLN A 110 7.60 2.99 -15.44
N GLN A 111 6.91 1.94 -15.90
CA GLN A 111 5.53 2.05 -16.38
C GLN A 111 4.53 2.16 -15.23
N PHE A 112 4.88 1.60 -14.06
CA PHE A 112 4.04 1.65 -12.87
C PHE A 112 4.17 2.99 -12.14
N LEU A 113 3.07 3.72 -12.01
CA LEU A 113 2.99 4.86 -11.12
C LEU A 113 2.60 4.36 -9.72
N LEU A 114 3.61 4.30 -8.85
CA LEU A 114 3.49 3.93 -7.45
C LEU A 114 3.93 5.13 -6.59
N PRO A 115 3.38 5.32 -5.37
CA PRO A 115 3.76 6.44 -4.50
C PRO A 115 5.25 6.50 -4.17
N PHE A 116 5.95 5.37 -4.20
CA PHE A 116 7.39 5.27 -3.95
C PHE A 116 8.18 4.87 -5.21
N GLY A 117 7.51 4.88 -6.38
CA GLY A 117 8.10 4.47 -7.66
C GLY A 117 9.12 5.47 -8.18
N ASN A 118 10.05 5.02 -9.03
CA ASN A 118 11.11 5.83 -9.64
C ASN A 118 10.81 6.06 -11.13
N GLN A 119 10.41 7.28 -11.48
CA GLN A 119 10.12 7.71 -12.86
C GLN A 119 11.28 8.51 -13.47
N MET A 120 12.35 8.76 -12.71
CA MET A 120 13.58 9.42 -13.17
C MET A 120 14.41 8.57 -14.15
N GLN A 121 14.02 7.30 -14.39
CA GLN A 121 14.76 6.36 -15.26
C GLN A 121 16.18 6.06 -14.74
N ARG A 122 16.38 6.12 -13.42
CA ARG A 122 17.64 5.78 -12.76
C ARG A 122 17.67 4.31 -12.34
N LEU A 123 18.85 3.71 -12.38
CA LEU A 123 19.08 2.29 -12.06
C LEU A 123 18.56 1.91 -10.67
N ASN A 124 18.76 2.75 -9.66
CA ASN A 124 18.40 2.45 -8.28
C ASN A 124 17.62 3.61 -7.65
N SER A 125 16.83 3.33 -6.63
CA SER A 125 16.17 4.36 -5.83
C SER A 125 15.87 3.94 -4.40
N LEU A 126 15.71 4.95 -3.55
CA LEU A 126 15.20 4.85 -2.20
C LEU A 126 13.99 5.79 -2.11
N GLY A 127 12.84 5.24 -1.77
CA GLY A 127 11.58 5.97 -1.65
C GLY A 127 11.03 5.89 -0.24
N TYR A 128 10.39 6.97 0.18
CA TYR A 128 9.48 6.99 1.31
C TYR A 128 8.12 7.53 0.84
N ALA A 129 7.02 6.91 1.27
CA ALA A 129 5.68 7.43 1.06
C ALA A 129 4.92 7.52 2.38
N PHE A 130 4.32 8.67 2.65
CA PHE A 130 3.38 8.87 3.75
C PHE A 130 1.97 8.60 3.26
N ASN A 131 1.25 7.70 3.92
CA ASN A 131 -0.10 7.30 3.53
C ASN A 131 -1.12 7.75 4.58
N ILE A 132 -2.25 8.24 4.10
CA ILE A 132 -3.40 8.66 4.90
C ILE A 132 -4.61 7.85 4.42
N TYR A 133 -5.23 7.13 5.35
CA TYR A 133 -6.46 6.39 5.13
C TYR A 133 -7.59 7.06 5.91
N GLN A 134 -8.66 7.43 5.20
CA GLN A 134 -9.87 8.00 5.79
C GLN A 134 -11.05 7.16 5.35
N ASP A 135 -11.80 6.59 6.29
CA ASP A 135 -12.92 5.71 6.00
C ASP A 135 -14.11 5.86 6.95
N ASP A 136 -15.26 5.36 6.51
CA ASP A 136 -16.52 5.38 7.26
C ASP A 136 -16.65 4.21 8.27
N ILE A 137 -15.70 3.26 8.26
CA ILE A 137 -15.76 2.05 9.11
C ILE A 137 -14.90 2.19 10.37
N ASN A 138 -14.48 3.41 10.71
CA ASN A 138 -13.64 3.74 11.86
C ASN A 138 -12.28 3.02 11.87
N THR A 139 -11.71 2.77 10.68
CA THR A 139 -10.33 2.28 10.51
C THR A 139 -9.36 3.32 9.96
N SER A 140 -9.75 4.60 9.98
CA SER A 140 -8.91 5.71 9.56
C SER A 140 -7.57 5.73 10.32
N GLN A 141 -6.46 5.85 9.60
CA GLN A 141 -5.11 5.89 10.17
C GLN A 141 -4.10 6.46 9.17
N THR A 142 -2.88 6.70 9.64
CA THR A 142 -1.71 6.95 8.79
C THR A 142 -0.76 5.74 8.82
N SER A 143 0.10 5.65 7.81
CA SER A 143 1.21 4.70 7.75
C SER A 143 2.35 5.31 6.93
N GLY A 144 3.53 4.69 7.01
CA GLY A 144 4.64 5.03 6.13
C GLY A 144 5.12 3.81 5.36
N THR A 145 5.52 4.03 4.11
CA THR A 145 6.11 3.02 3.22
C THR A 145 7.56 3.38 2.95
N ILE A 146 8.48 2.44 3.14
CA ILE A 146 9.88 2.56 2.69
C ILE A 146 10.08 1.59 1.54
N ALA A 147 10.69 2.07 0.46
CA ALA A 147 10.95 1.30 -0.74
C ALA A 147 12.41 1.39 -1.17
N PHE A 148 13.05 0.25 -1.35
CA PHE A 148 14.35 0.15 -1.98
C PHE A 148 14.21 -0.53 -3.34
N GLN A 149 14.71 0.12 -4.38
CA GLN A 149 14.81 -0.43 -5.73
C GLN A 149 16.27 -0.58 -6.10
N ALA A 150 16.66 -1.80 -6.49
CA ALA A 150 17.93 -2.07 -7.15
C ALA A 150 17.65 -2.66 -8.53
N ASN A 151 17.84 -1.86 -9.59
CA ASN A 151 17.52 -2.23 -10.97
C ASN A 151 16.05 -2.70 -11.12
N ARG A 152 15.84 -4.00 -11.36
CA ARG A 152 14.52 -4.63 -11.55
C ARG A 152 13.92 -5.16 -10.24
N PHE A 153 14.71 -5.18 -9.17
CA PHE A 153 14.31 -5.72 -7.88
C PHE A 153 13.78 -4.61 -6.96
N TRP A 154 12.73 -4.93 -6.22
CA TRP A 154 12.10 -4.07 -5.22
C TRP A 154 11.97 -4.80 -3.90
N LEU A 155 12.33 -4.12 -2.82
CA LEU A 155 11.99 -4.48 -1.45
C LEU A 155 11.24 -3.30 -0.84
N VAL A 156 10.00 -3.51 -0.48
CA VAL A 156 9.12 -2.47 0.04
C VAL A 156 8.48 -2.96 1.33
N THR A 157 8.39 -2.07 2.31
CA THR A 157 7.67 -2.32 3.56
C THR A 157 6.76 -1.14 3.88
N GLU A 158 5.56 -1.42 4.35
CA GLU A 158 4.66 -0.42 4.94
C GLU A 158 4.35 -0.80 6.37
N ASN A 159 4.32 0.18 7.27
CA ASN A 159 3.98 -0.04 8.68
C ASN A 159 3.37 1.24 9.29
N ASP A 160 2.48 1.07 10.25
CA ASP A 160 1.80 2.16 10.97
C ASP A 160 2.77 3.01 11.81
N ALA A 161 3.80 2.41 12.42
CA ALA A 161 4.84 3.13 13.17
C ALA A 161 5.69 4.07 12.31
N LEU A 162 5.61 3.96 10.98
CA LEU A 162 6.30 4.86 10.05
C LEU A 162 5.48 6.09 9.67
N GLY A 163 4.21 6.16 10.08
CA GLY A 163 3.31 7.30 9.79
C GLY A 163 2.56 7.85 11.00
N ASP A 164 2.67 7.20 12.16
CA ASP A 164 2.02 7.61 13.41
C ASP A 164 2.81 7.08 14.62
N ILE A 165 2.29 7.31 15.83
CA ILE A 165 2.76 6.67 17.06
C ILE A 165 2.77 5.15 16.87
N ALA A 166 3.91 4.52 17.19
CA ALA A 166 4.16 3.09 17.09
C ALA A 166 3.25 2.25 17.99
N VAL A 167 2.02 2.03 17.53
CA VAL A 167 0.99 1.19 18.14
C VAL A 167 0.37 0.41 17.00
N ASP A 168 0.26 -0.92 17.14
CA ASP A 168 -0.37 -1.75 16.12
C ASP A 168 -1.84 -1.33 15.96
N LYS A 169 -2.16 -0.78 14.80
CA LYS A 169 -3.51 -0.39 14.35
C LYS A 169 -3.97 -1.33 13.23
N PHE A 170 -5.05 -0.93 12.55
CA PHE A 170 -5.73 -1.73 11.53
C PHE A 170 -4.80 -2.24 10.43
N ARG A 171 -4.08 -1.35 9.76
CA ARG A 171 -3.10 -1.66 8.70
C ARG A 171 -1.71 -1.72 9.32
N THR A 172 -1.39 -2.85 9.93
CA THR A 172 -0.24 -2.99 10.84
C THR A 172 1.07 -3.13 10.09
N GLY A 173 1.10 -3.87 8.98
CA GLY A 173 2.37 -4.13 8.32
C GLY A 173 2.23 -4.83 6.98
N THR A 174 3.16 -4.56 6.09
CA THR A 174 3.23 -5.18 4.76
C THR A 174 4.69 -5.33 4.36
N VAL A 175 5.03 -6.47 3.74
CA VAL A 175 6.30 -6.64 3.03
C VAL A 175 6.01 -7.05 1.60
N TRP A 176 6.68 -6.40 0.66
CA TRP A 176 6.53 -6.63 -0.77
C TRP A 176 7.89 -6.78 -1.42
N VAL A 177 8.12 -7.96 -1.98
CA VAL A 177 9.34 -8.29 -2.71
C VAL A 177 8.96 -8.53 -4.16
N ALA A 178 9.47 -7.72 -5.07
CA ALA A 178 9.07 -7.78 -6.47
C ALA A 178 10.25 -7.78 -7.42
N TYR A 179 10.04 -8.42 -8.57
CA TYR A 179 10.96 -8.43 -9.69
C TYR A 179 10.23 -8.01 -10.96
N ARG A 180 10.82 -7.05 -11.70
CA ARG A 180 10.26 -6.55 -12.96
C ARG A 180 10.79 -7.33 -14.16
N VAL A 181 9.87 -7.86 -14.96
CA VAL A 181 10.13 -8.43 -16.29
C VAL A 181 9.38 -7.56 -17.29
N GLU A 182 10.11 -6.75 -18.07
CA GLU A 182 9.53 -5.79 -19.00
C GLU A 182 8.47 -4.88 -18.34
N ASN A 183 7.20 -5.00 -18.75
CA ASN A 183 6.06 -4.24 -18.27
C ASN A 183 5.23 -5.03 -17.22
N THR A 184 5.79 -6.10 -16.65
CA THR A 184 5.17 -6.95 -15.62
C THR A 184 6.00 -6.92 -14.34
N LEU A 185 5.35 -6.87 -13.18
CA LEU A 185 5.95 -7.13 -11.86
C LEU A 185 5.43 -8.46 -11.33
N LEU A 186 6.34 -9.32 -10.90
CA LEU A 186 6.05 -10.53 -10.15
C LEU A 186 6.46 -10.29 -8.70
N ALA A 187 5.57 -10.53 -7.76
CA ALA A 187 5.81 -10.20 -6.37
C ALA A 187 5.32 -11.24 -5.38
N LEU A 188 6.01 -11.33 -4.25
CA LEU A 188 5.48 -11.88 -3.02
C LEU A 188 5.04 -10.71 -2.15
N ASN A 189 3.77 -10.74 -1.74
CA ASN A 189 3.13 -9.67 -0.97
C ASN A 189 2.59 -10.23 0.34
N THR A 190 2.85 -9.55 1.45
CA THR A 190 2.23 -9.84 2.74
C THR A 190 1.40 -8.65 3.20
N ARG A 191 0.23 -8.88 3.78
CA ARG A 191 -0.60 -7.83 4.39
C ARG A 191 -1.06 -8.28 5.75
N LEU A 192 -0.73 -7.49 6.76
CA LEU A 192 -0.99 -7.75 8.16
C LEU A 192 -2.03 -6.74 8.64
N TRP A 193 -3.17 -7.26 9.06
CA TRP A 193 -4.26 -6.45 9.61
C TRP A 193 -4.61 -6.95 11.00
N THR A 194 -4.84 -6.05 11.96
CA THR A 194 -5.27 -6.41 13.32
C THR A 194 -6.25 -5.38 13.88
N GLY A 195 -6.97 -5.70 14.96
CA GLY A 195 -7.70 -4.69 15.73
C GLY A 195 -6.78 -3.61 16.29
N ASN A 196 -7.35 -2.47 16.69
CA ASN A 196 -6.59 -1.36 17.25
C ASN A 196 -6.10 -1.68 18.67
N SER A 197 -4.79 -1.86 18.83
CA SER A 197 -4.17 -2.25 20.10
C SER A 197 -3.90 -1.07 21.06
N ASN A 198 -4.31 0.14 20.69
CA ASN A 198 -4.08 1.33 21.51
C ASN A 198 -4.73 1.21 22.89
N ASN A 199 -3.98 1.57 23.94
CA ASN A 199 -4.40 1.51 25.35
C ASN A 199 -4.91 0.13 25.83
N THR A 200 -4.45 -0.96 25.21
CA THR A 200 -4.75 -2.32 25.69
C THR A 200 -3.87 -2.72 26.87
N PRO A 201 -4.42 -3.48 27.83
CA PRO A 201 -3.61 -4.11 28.87
C PRO A 201 -2.58 -5.08 28.27
N VAL A 202 -1.38 -5.10 28.86
CA VAL A 202 -0.36 -6.10 28.57
C VAL A 202 -0.42 -7.18 29.64
N ILE A 203 -0.56 -8.43 29.21
CA ILE A 203 -0.57 -9.61 30.08
C ILE A 203 0.81 -10.28 29.99
N THR A 204 1.58 -10.13 31.07
CA THR A 204 2.85 -10.83 31.25
C THR A 204 2.57 -12.21 31.86
N ASN A 205 2.42 -13.23 31.01
CA ASN A 205 2.18 -14.61 31.44
C ASN A 205 3.39 -15.49 31.10
N GLN A 206 3.87 -16.28 32.07
CA GLN A 206 4.97 -17.24 31.87
C GLN A 206 4.64 -18.33 30.82
N GLY A 207 3.36 -18.62 30.57
CA GLY A 207 2.93 -19.65 29.61
C GLY A 207 2.75 -19.19 28.16
N TYR A 208 2.85 -17.89 27.86
CA TYR A 208 2.70 -17.39 26.49
C TYR A 208 4.09 -17.28 25.83
N PRO A 209 4.28 -17.76 24.58
CA PRO A 209 5.59 -17.77 23.92
C PRO A 209 5.98 -16.39 23.38
N SER A 210 6.19 -15.41 24.27
CA SER A 210 6.70 -14.08 23.96
C SER A 210 7.59 -13.57 25.09
N GLN A 211 8.66 -12.86 24.73
CA GLN A 211 9.54 -12.22 25.68
C GLN A 211 8.84 -11.17 26.56
N TYR A 212 7.82 -10.50 26.01
CA TYR A 212 7.16 -9.35 26.67
C TYR A 212 5.67 -9.58 26.94
N GLY A 213 5.21 -10.83 26.85
CA GLY A 213 3.80 -11.18 27.01
C GLY A 213 2.94 -10.80 25.79
N TYR A 214 1.66 -10.54 26.00
CA TYR A 214 0.74 -10.22 24.91
C TYR A 214 -0.27 -9.13 25.27
N ARG A 215 -0.81 -8.45 24.26
CA ARG A 215 -1.88 -7.45 24.44
C ARG A 215 -3.26 -8.11 24.51
N ASP A 216 -4.08 -7.72 25.49
CA ASP A 216 -5.48 -8.13 25.57
C ASP A 216 -6.34 -7.33 24.59
N MET A 217 -6.70 -7.96 23.47
CA MET A 217 -7.50 -7.36 22.41
C MET A 217 -9.01 -7.48 22.65
N SER A 218 -9.47 -8.14 23.73
CA SER A 218 -10.89 -8.52 23.92
C SER A 218 -11.87 -7.35 23.95
N LYS A 219 -11.42 -6.17 24.36
CA LYS A 219 -12.24 -4.95 24.49
C LYS A 219 -11.92 -3.87 23.46
N THR A 220 -11.15 -4.22 22.42
CA THR A 220 -10.71 -3.24 21.41
C THR A 220 -11.60 -3.20 20.19
N ALA A 221 -11.57 -2.06 19.49
CA ALA A 221 -12.14 -1.94 18.17
C ALA A 221 -11.55 -3.02 17.24
N TYR A 222 -12.43 -3.91 16.80
CA TYR A 222 -12.13 -5.04 15.92
C TYR A 222 -11.07 -6.03 16.43
N GLY A 223 -10.87 -6.15 17.74
CA GLY A 223 -9.89 -7.09 18.33
C GLY A 223 -10.14 -8.57 18.01
N GLY A 224 -11.38 -8.94 17.66
CA GLY A 224 -11.74 -10.28 17.18
C GLY A 224 -11.54 -10.51 15.68
N TYR A 225 -10.82 -9.62 15.00
CA TYR A 225 -10.51 -9.70 13.58
C TYR A 225 -9.01 -9.47 13.34
N SER A 226 -8.45 -10.26 12.45
CA SER A 226 -7.05 -10.17 12.03
C SER A 226 -6.88 -10.85 10.68
N HIS A 227 -5.88 -10.41 9.92
CA HIS A 227 -5.47 -11.03 8.68
C HIS A 227 -3.95 -11.15 8.63
N GLY A 228 -3.49 -12.30 8.14
CA GLY A 228 -2.10 -12.56 7.80
C GLY A 228 -2.06 -13.07 6.36
N VAL A 229 -2.25 -12.17 5.41
CA VAL A 229 -2.34 -12.53 4.00
C VAL A 229 -0.94 -12.67 3.44
N LEU A 230 -0.67 -13.78 2.76
CA LEU A 230 0.51 -14.01 1.92
C LEU A 230 0.03 -14.38 0.52
N THR A 231 0.45 -13.61 -0.48
CA THR A 231 0.03 -13.81 -1.88
C THR A 231 1.20 -13.74 -2.84
N PHE A 232 1.14 -14.57 -3.88
CA PHE A 232 1.85 -14.29 -5.12
C PHE A 232 1.00 -13.30 -5.93
N GLN A 233 1.62 -12.23 -6.40
CA GLN A 233 0.98 -11.11 -7.04
C GLN A 233 1.64 -10.82 -8.39
N VAL A 234 0.83 -10.54 -9.40
CA VAL A 234 1.25 -10.11 -10.73
C VAL A 234 0.64 -8.76 -11.02
N LEU A 235 1.47 -7.76 -11.34
CA LEU A 235 1.01 -6.46 -11.85
C LEU A 235 1.42 -6.35 -13.32
N GLN A 236 0.47 -6.01 -14.17
CA GLN A 236 0.70 -5.76 -15.58
C GLN A 236 0.47 -4.27 -15.85
N ALA A 237 1.48 -3.58 -16.37
CA ALA A 237 1.30 -2.24 -16.88
C ALA A 237 0.54 -2.28 -18.20
N LEU A 238 -0.47 -1.42 -18.29
CA LEU A 238 -1.33 -1.22 -19.44
C LEU A 238 -1.05 0.16 -20.07
N PRO A 239 -1.59 0.44 -21.28
CA PRO A 239 -1.51 1.77 -21.87
C PRO A 239 -1.97 2.87 -20.90
N TYR A 240 -1.45 4.09 -21.07
CA TYR A 240 -1.76 5.24 -20.23
C TYR A 240 -1.41 5.07 -18.74
N ARG A 241 -0.39 4.25 -18.45
CA ARG A 241 0.13 3.99 -17.09
C ARG A 241 -0.94 3.44 -16.14
N GLN A 242 -1.94 2.74 -16.69
CA GLN A 242 -2.92 2.00 -15.92
C GLN A 242 -2.31 0.65 -15.51
N THR A 243 -2.82 0.03 -14.45
CA THR A 243 -2.27 -1.23 -13.94
C THR A 243 -3.37 -2.27 -13.72
N ALA A 244 -3.24 -3.44 -14.33
CA ALA A 244 -4.02 -4.62 -13.93
C ALA A 244 -3.23 -5.41 -12.89
N MET A 245 -3.95 -6.02 -11.94
CA MET A 245 -3.36 -6.80 -10.85
C MET A 245 -4.13 -8.11 -10.67
N ALA A 246 -3.39 -9.18 -10.39
CA ALA A 246 -3.94 -10.46 -9.99
C ALA A 246 -3.14 -11.04 -8.82
N GLU A 247 -3.83 -11.65 -7.86
CA GLU A 247 -3.22 -12.25 -6.68
C GLU A 247 -3.88 -13.57 -6.34
N VAL A 248 -3.06 -14.51 -5.86
CA VAL A 248 -3.52 -15.76 -5.25
C VAL A 248 -2.68 -16.09 -4.03
N GLY A 249 -3.29 -16.68 -3.01
CA GLY A 249 -2.57 -17.04 -1.80
C GLY A 249 -3.47 -17.47 -0.65
N LEU A 250 -3.09 -17.08 0.55
CA LEU A 250 -3.69 -17.55 1.80
C LEU A 250 -3.71 -16.48 2.88
N ASP A 251 -4.79 -16.45 3.65
CA ASP A 251 -4.95 -15.71 4.90
C ASP A 251 -4.79 -16.67 6.07
N ALA A 252 -3.74 -16.49 6.87
CA ALA A 252 -3.40 -17.36 8.00
C ALA A 252 -2.82 -16.58 9.17
N GLU A 253 -3.30 -16.85 10.39
CA GLU A 253 -2.77 -16.26 11.63
C GLU A 253 -1.27 -16.51 11.82
N ARG A 254 -0.77 -17.66 11.33
CA ARG A 254 0.65 -18.01 11.41
C ARG A 254 1.54 -17.07 10.60
N VAL A 255 1.06 -16.58 9.45
CA VAL A 255 1.79 -15.59 8.65
C VAL A 255 1.93 -14.29 9.43
N ARG A 256 0.83 -13.79 10.01
CA ARG A 256 0.85 -12.58 10.83
C ARG A 256 1.72 -12.76 12.06
N HIS A 257 1.57 -13.86 12.79
CA HIS A 257 2.36 -14.12 13.99
C HIS A 257 3.86 -14.21 13.69
N PHE A 258 4.26 -14.89 12.62
CA PHE A 258 5.66 -14.94 12.22
C PHE A 258 6.22 -13.54 11.88
N LEU A 259 5.54 -12.80 11.00
CA LEU A 259 6.06 -11.50 10.54
C LEU A 259 5.96 -10.40 11.59
N GLN A 260 4.79 -10.24 12.21
CA GLN A 260 4.57 -9.18 13.20
C GLN A 260 5.25 -9.54 14.53
N ASN A 261 4.88 -10.66 15.13
CA ASN A 261 5.32 -10.95 16.49
C ASN A 261 6.76 -11.46 16.53
N GLN A 262 7.10 -12.48 15.74
CA GLN A 262 8.41 -13.15 15.85
C GLN A 262 9.52 -12.37 15.14
N LEU A 263 9.23 -11.73 14.00
CA LEU A 263 10.24 -10.97 13.28
C LEU A 263 10.28 -9.50 13.73
N MET A 264 9.15 -8.79 13.72
CA MET A 264 9.14 -7.34 13.98
C MET A 264 9.06 -6.94 15.46
N HIS A 265 8.45 -7.73 16.33
CA HIS A 265 8.34 -7.37 17.76
C HIS A 265 9.48 -7.94 18.59
N ASP A 266 9.81 -9.22 18.41
CA ASP A 266 10.91 -9.85 19.14
C ASP A 266 12.27 -9.29 18.69
N LEU A 267 12.37 -8.78 17.45
CA LEU A 267 13.57 -8.17 16.89
C LEU A 267 14.82 -9.03 17.16
N TYR A 268 14.76 -10.34 16.91
CA TYR A 268 15.88 -11.26 17.20
C TYR A 268 17.21 -10.86 16.54
N PHE A 269 17.16 -10.04 15.48
CA PHE A 269 18.33 -9.51 14.77
C PHE A 269 18.90 -8.20 15.39
N VAL A 270 18.23 -7.62 16.38
CA VAL A 270 18.68 -6.41 17.09
C VAL A 270 19.12 -6.79 18.51
N PRO A 271 20.35 -6.45 18.94
CA PRO A 271 20.79 -6.68 20.31
C PRO A 271 19.80 -6.10 21.33
N GLN A 272 19.45 -6.84 22.39
CA GLN A 272 18.42 -6.42 23.37
C GLN A 272 18.68 -5.04 23.99
N LYS A 273 19.95 -4.65 24.15
CA LYS A 273 20.34 -3.33 24.67
C LYS A 273 19.90 -2.17 23.75
N TRP A 274 19.58 -2.46 22.49
CA TRP A 274 19.15 -1.51 21.47
C TRP A 274 17.66 -1.64 21.13
N ASN A 275 16.91 -2.49 21.86
CA ASN A 275 15.46 -2.64 21.73
C ASN A 275 14.74 -1.97 22.91
N PRO A 276 14.52 -0.65 22.87
CA PRO A 276 13.84 0.07 23.95
C PRO A 276 12.33 -0.24 24.00
N SER A 277 11.73 -0.68 22.90
CA SER A 277 10.28 -0.71 22.73
C SER A 277 9.58 -1.87 23.45
N LYS A 278 10.31 -2.95 23.76
CA LYS A 278 9.78 -4.13 24.49
C LYS A 278 8.38 -4.54 24.02
N ASN A 279 8.22 -4.76 22.72
CA ASN A 279 6.92 -4.88 22.08
C ASN A 279 6.23 -6.20 22.46
N PRO A 280 5.10 -6.19 23.19
CA PRO A 280 4.32 -7.40 23.46
C PRO A 280 3.71 -7.93 22.16
N HIS A 281 3.42 -9.22 22.11
CA HIS A 281 2.77 -9.81 20.95
C HIS A 281 1.29 -9.43 20.87
N ILE A 282 0.76 -9.36 19.66
CA ILE A 282 -0.68 -9.43 19.41
C ILE A 282 -1.06 -10.91 19.22
N PRO A 283 -1.87 -11.51 20.13
CA PRO A 283 -2.24 -12.92 20.04
C PRO A 283 -2.82 -13.29 18.68
N MET A 284 -2.54 -14.50 18.22
CA MET A 284 -3.31 -15.06 17.12
C MET A 284 -4.79 -15.20 17.50
N LEU A 285 -5.68 -15.30 16.53
CA LEU A 285 -7.08 -15.62 16.80
C LEU A 285 -7.34 -17.12 16.82
N ASN A 286 -8.21 -17.54 17.73
CA ASN A 286 -8.81 -18.86 17.72
C ASN A 286 -10.02 -18.92 16.75
N ASP A 287 -10.58 -20.10 16.55
CA ASP A 287 -11.75 -20.33 15.68
C ASP A 287 -13.04 -19.64 16.15
N GLN A 288 -13.08 -19.18 17.40
CA GLN A 288 -14.17 -18.41 18.01
C GLN A 288 -13.90 -16.89 18.05
N ARG A 289 -12.86 -16.40 17.34
CA ARG A 289 -12.45 -14.98 17.33
C ARG A 289 -11.93 -14.43 18.67
N GLY A 290 -11.62 -15.31 19.63
CA GLY A 290 -10.90 -14.96 20.85
C GLY A 290 -9.38 -15.11 20.69
N ALA A 291 -8.62 -14.70 21.70
CA ALA A 291 -7.17 -14.87 21.71
C ALA A 291 -6.78 -16.37 21.75
N TYR A 292 -5.87 -16.76 20.86
CA TYR A 292 -5.19 -18.03 20.88
C TYR A 292 -3.94 -17.90 21.77
N LEU A 293 -3.98 -18.55 22.93
CA LEU A 293 -2.98 -18.47 23.99
C LEU A 293 -2.17 -19.77 24.11
N PHE A 294 -2.12 -20.57 23.02
CA PHE A 294 -1.39 -21.84 22.96
C PHE A 294 -1.86 -22.90 23.99
N ARG A 295 -3.12 -22.84 24.42
CA ARG A 295 -3.72 -23.87 25.29
C ARG A 295 -4.19 -25.08 24.46
N GLN A 296 -4.13 -26.27 25.04
CA GLN A 296 -4.44 -27.54 24.34
C GLN A 296 -5.89 -27.64 23.84
N ASP A 297 -6.82 -26.95 24.49
CA ASP A 297 -8.25 -26.91 24.17
C ASP A 297 -8.60 -25.93 23.04
N GLN A 298 -7.66 -25.08 22.63
CA GLN A 298 -7.90 -24.05 21.63
C GLN A 298 -7.60 -24.54 20.21
N ARG A 299 -8.44 -24.12 19.27
CA ARG A 299 -8.21 -24.30 17.84
C ARG A 299 -7.87 -22.95 17.21
N LEU A 300 -6.84 -22.95 16.37
CA LEU A 300 -6.44 -21.74 15.65
C LEU A 300 -7.49 -21.38 14.59
N LYS A 301 -7.69 -20.08 14.32
CA LYS A 301 -8.50 -19.60 13.19
C LYS A 301 -8.10 -20.33 11.90
N PRO A 302 -9.05 -20.94 11.16
CA PRO A 302 -8.76 -21.68 9.93
C PRO A 302 -8.10 -20.81 8.85
N VAL A 303 -7.20 -21.42 8.08
CA VAL A 303 -6.60 -20.81 6.90
C VAL A 303 -7.65 -20.65 5.81
N ARG A 304 -7.64 -19.52 5.11
CA ARG A 304 -8.55 -19.24 3.98
C ARG A 304 -7.75 -18.98 2.71
N ALA A 305 -8.21 -19.54 1.59
CA ALA A 305 -7.67 -19.16 0.28
C ALA A 305 -7.99 -17.68 -0.02
N VAL A 306 -7.05 -17.00 -0.65
CA VAL A 306 -7.18 -15.61 -1.08
C VAL A 306 -7.02 -15.53 -2.59
N PHE A 307 -7.90 -14.76 -3.21
CA PHE A 307 -7.73 -14.30 -4.58
C PHE A 307 -8.11 -12.82 -4.67
N HIS A 308 -7.49 -12.11 -5.60
CA HIS A 308 -7.82 -10.72 -5.92
C HIS A 308 -7.53 -10.45 -7.39
N LEU A 309 -8.42 -9.69 -8.02
CA LEU A 309 -8.25 -9.07 -9.33
C LEU A 309 -8.51 -7.58 -9.18
N GLY A 310 -7.66 -6.77 -9.80
CA GLY A 310 -7.77 -5.32 -9.69
C GLY A 310 -7.40 -4.59 -10.96
N LEU A 311 -8.00 -3.41 -11.13
CA LEU A 311 -7.53 -2.37 -12.04
C LEU A 311 -7.24 -1.14 -11.20
N ASN A 312 -6.02 -0.62 -11.30
CA ASN A 312 -5.52 0.49 -10.49
C ASN A 312 -5.86 0.38 -8.99
N SER A 313 -5.86 -0.85 -8.47
CA SER A 313 -6.07 -1.11 -7.06
C SER A 313 -4.92 -0.56 -6.24
N SER A 314 -5.20 -0.24 -4.97
CA SER A 314 -4.16 -0.01 -3.97
C SER A 314 -3.22 -1.19 -3.92
N LEU A 315 -1.92 -0.93 -3.72
CA LEU A 315 -0.91 -1.99 -3.69
C LEU A 315 -1.06 -2.88 -2.44
N PHE A 316 -1.45 -2.29 -1.31
CA PHE A 316 -1.52 -2.99 -0.02
C PHE A 316 -2.95 -3.02 0.56
N TYR A 317 -3.52 -1.87 0.94
CA TYR A 317 -4.84 -1.78 1.58
C TYR A 317 -5.82 -0.97 0.77
#